data_AF-A0A4R4MSG5-F1
#
_entry.id   AF-A0A4R4MSG5-F1
#
_cell.length_a   1.000
_cell.length_b   1.000
_cell.length_c   1.000
_cell.angle_alpha   90.00
_cell.angle_beta   90.00
_cell.angle_gamma   90.00
#
_symmetry.space_group_name_H-M   'P 1'
#
loop_
_entity.id
_entity.type
_entity.pdbx_description
1 polymer ?
#
loop_
_entity_poly.entity_id
_entity_poly.type
_entity_poly.pdbx_seq_one_letter_code
_entity_poly.pdbx_strand_id
1 'polypeptide(L)'
;MLVTRHAEARAVLADPAYVPPPVRQDGAEGTLAWLRAQVSRFSTGETHAGRRRVLAGLLAGLEPAGLRRAATAMTVERDGDWRGVPTAVLASALGVEDSAPVAGAVAGAVVAAVAGAGSGYLSGEETPEADAAVARLLTLAGVPVITLLLQGYAATEGLIEAALRHAEPGDEPGALLCETLRHDPPLRATRRLDTRTGETVTIDLVAANRDPDVFADPERFDPARGSGPHLTFGSGIRPCPAPGHALALAAGVLDALLAPPRTPPRPR
;
A
#
# COMPACT_ATOMS: atom_id res chain seq x y z
N MET A 1 -22.97 1.89 -10.51
CA MET A 1 -23.10 0.41 -10.39
C MET A 1 -22.23 -0.11 -9.24
N LEU A 2 -22.70 -1.07 -8.44
CA LEU A 2 -21.92 -1.75 -7.39
C LEU A 2 -21.65 -3.20 -7.80
N VAL A 3 -20.40 -3.63 -7.77
CA VAL A 3 -19.95 -4.99 -8.11
C VAL A 3 -19.45 -5.68 -6.85
N THR A 4 -20.04 -6.83 -6.53
CA THR A 4 -19.76 -7.60 -5.30
C THR A 4 -19.30 -9.03 -5.59
N ARG A 5 -19.51 -9.55 -6.81
CA ARG A 5 -19.08 -10.89 -7.21
C ARG A 5 -17.64 -10.89 -7.71
N HIS A 6 -16.88 -11.92 -7.37
CA HIS A 6 -15.46 -12.03 -7.70
C HIS A 6 -15.21 -12.05 -9.21
N ALA A 7 -15.99 -12.87 -9.93
CA ALA A 7 -15.86 -13.00 -11.38
C ALA A 7 -16.17 -11.70 -12.12
N GLU A 8 -17.23 -10.98 -11.71
CA GLU A 8 -17.59 -9.68 -12.26
C GLU A 8 -16.53 -8.62 -11.97
N ALA A 9 -16.00 -8.58 -10.74
CA ALA A 9 -14.91 -7.68 -10.38
C ALA A 9 -13.67 -7.92 -11.26
N ARG A 10 -13.32 -9.19 -11.53
CA ARG A 10 -12.22 -9.53 -12.44
C ARG A 10 -12.50 -9.10 -13.88
N ALA A 11 -13.71 -9.29 -14.38
CA ALA A 11 -14.10 -8.82 -15.70
C ALA A 11 -13.94 -7.30 -15.84
N VAL A 12 -14.44 -6.53 -14.86
CA VAL A 12 -14.29 -5.06 -14.84
C VAL A 12 -12.81 -4.64 -14.79
N LEU A 13 -11.98 -5.33 -13.99
CA LEU A 13 -10.55 -5.01 -13.87
C LEU A 13 -9.70 -5.40 -15.09
N ALA A 14 -10.19 -6.31 -15.92
CA ALA A 14 -9.53 -6.77 -17.14
C ALA A 14 -9.98 -6.02 -18.41
N ASP A 15 -11.10 -5.29 -18.36
CA ASP A 15 -11.65 -4.59 -19.51
C ASP A 15 -11.09 -3.15 -19.63
N PRO A 16 -10.47 -2.78 -20.78
CA PRO A 16 -9.86 -1.47 -20.98
C PRO A 16 -10.87 -0.31 -21.02
N ALA A 17 -12.16 -0.57 -21.19
CA ALA A 17 -13.21 0.45 -21.08
C ALA A 17 -13.38 0.99 -19.65
N TYR A 18 -12.93 0.24 -18.64
CA TYR A 18 -12.99 0.66 -17.24
C TYR A 18 -11.68 1.30 -16.81
N VAL A 19 -11.67 2.64 -16.78
CA VAL A 19 -10.50 3.44 -16.43
C VAL A 19 -10.56 3.94 -14.99
N PRO A 20 -9.42 4.31 -14.36
CA PRO A 20 -9.47 5.08 -13.12
C PRO A 20 -10.28 6.36 -13.31
N PRO A 21 -11.11 6.79 -12.34
CA PRO A 21 -11.78 8.08 -12.42
C PRO A 21 -10.77 9.20 -12.68
N PRO A 22 -11.06 10.13 -13.61
CA PRO A 22 -10.13 11.20 -13.95
C PRO A 22 -9.88 12.09 -12.73
N VAL A 23 -8.65 12.60 -12.65
CA VAL A 23 -8.26 13.59 -11.65
C VAL A 23 -8.06 14.94 -12.32
N ARG A 24 -8.16 16.01 -11.53
CA ARG A 24 -7.91 17.39 -11.97
C ARG A 24 -6.53 17.52 -12.62
N GLN A 25 -6.44 18.26 -13.73
CA GLN A 25 -5.21 18.38 -14.55
C GLN A 25 -4.59 19.79 -14.51
N ASP A 26 -5.28 20.77 -13.94
CA ASP A 26 -4.89 22.19 -13.92
C ASP A 26 -4.30 22.63 -12.56
N GLY A 27 -3.91 21.67 -11.71
CA GLY A 27 -3.24 21.94 -10.44
C GLY A 27 -1.88 22.61 -10.64
N ALA A 28 -1.55 23.61 -9.83
CA ALA A 28 -0.24 24.24 -9.84
C ALA A 28 0.85 23.26 -9.38
N GLU A 29 2.03 23.33 -9.97
CA GLU A 29 3.16 22.47 -9.60
C GLU A 29 3.46 22.58 -8.09
N GLY A 30 3.73 21.43 -7.46
CA GLY A 30 3.92 21.35 -6.01
C GLY A 30 2.66 21.13 -5.18
N THR A 31 1.47 21.18 -5.79
CA THR A 31 0.20 20.85 -5.11
C THR A 31 -0.15 19.36 -5.19
N LEU A 32 -1.04 18.92 -4.30
CA LEU A 32 -1.61 17.58 -4.32
C LEU A 32 -2.39 17.30 -5.61
N ALA A 33 -3.13 18.28 -6.11
CA ALA A 33 -3.85 18.19 -7.38
C ALA A 33 -2.90 17.87 -8.52
N TRP A 34 -1.80 18.62 -8.62
CA TRP A 34 -0.76 18.41 -9.61
C TRP A 34 -0.11 17.04 -9.47
N LEU A 35 0.29 16.65 -8.25
CA LEU A 35 0.92 15.35 -8.02
C LEU A 35 0.01 14.19 -8.46
N ARG A 36 -1.28 14.25 -8.16
CA ARG A 36 -2.27 13.25 -8.59
C ARG A 36 -2.35 13.15 -10.12
N ALA A 37 -2.18 14.25 -10.86
CA ALA A 37 -2.09 14.20 -12.33
C ALA A 37 -0.78 13.56 -12.84
N GLN A 38 0.28 13.55 -12.03
CA GLN A 38 1.60 13.02 -12.41
C GLN A 38 1.82 11.53 -12.11
N VAL A 39 0.96 10.89 -11.29
CA VAL A 39 1.16 9.48 -10.89
C VAL A 39 0.55 8.48 -11.86
N SER A 40 1.02 7.23 -11.83
CA SER A 40 0.48 6.14 -12.65
C SER A 40 -0.93 5.70 -12.22
N ARG A 41 -1.28 5.83 -10.94
CA ARG A 41 -2.57 5.37 -10.39
C ARG A 41 -3.78 5.98 -11.09
N PHE A 42 -3.64 7.22 -11.55
CA PHE A 42 -4.72 8.01 -12.15
C PHE A 42 -4.53 8.24 -13.66
N SER A 43 -3.60 7.52 -14.30
CA SER A 43 -3.36 7.63 -15.75
C SER A 43 -3.83 6.41 -16.52
N THR A 44 -3.97 6.54 -17.84
CA THR A 44 -4.40 5.48 -18.76
C THR A 44 -3.46 5.37 -19.96
N GLY A 45 -3.64 4.32 -20.78
CA GLY A 45 -2.89 4.12 -22.03
C GLY A 45 -1.37 4.12 -21.86
N GLU A 46 -0.67 4.71 -22.85
CA GLU A 46 0.80 4.79 -22.87
C GLU A 46 1.38 5.59 -21.71
N THR A 47 0.69 6.64 -21.24
CA THR A 47 1.11 7.41 -20.06
C THR A 47 1.16 6.52 -18.81
N HIS A 48 0.17 5.65 -18.64
CA HIS A 48 0.20 4.64 -17.57
C HIS A 48 1.34 3.65 -17.77
N ALA A 49 1.49 3.08 -18.96
CA ALA A 49 2.52 2.09 -19.25
C ALA A 49 3.93 2.65 -18.99
N GLY A 50 4.21 3.88 -19.46
CA GLY A 50 5.47 4.58 -19.22
C GLY A 50 5.75 4.80 -17.73
N ARG A 51 4.79 5.37 -17.00
CA ARG A 51 4.95 5.59 -15.54
C ARG A 51 5.09 4.26 -14.78
N ARG A 52 4.39 3.18 -15.18
CA ARG A 52 4.55 1.86 -14.55
C ARG A 52 5.92 1.25 -14.79
N ARG A 53 6.50 1.40 -15.99
CA ARG A 53 7.86 0.91 -16.29
C ARG A 53 8.90 1.54 -15.37
N VAL A 54 8.81 2.85 -15.13
CA VAL A 54 9.72 3.54 -14.19
C VAL A 54 9.59 2.96 -12.78
N LEU A 55 8.35 2.79 -12.29
CA LEU A 55 8.10 2.24 -10.95
C LEU A 55 8.57 0.79 -10.83
N ALA A 56 8.38 -0.03 -11.86
CA ALA A 56 8.89 -1.40 -11.89
C ALA A 56 10.42 -1.45 -11.86
N GLY A 57 11.09 -0.54 -12.58
CA GLY A 57 12.56 -0.42 -12.54
C GLY A 57 13.10 -0.09 -11.15
N LEU A 58 12.45 0.83 -10.42
CA LEU A 58 12.81 1.14 -9.04
C LEU A 58 12.63 -0.07 -8.11
N LEU A 59 11.49 -0.76 -8.24
CA LEU A 59 11.16 -1.91 -7.39
C LEU A 59 12.01 -3.14 -7.67
N ALA A 60 12.50 -3.31 -8.91
CA ALA A 60 13.34 -4.44 -9.30
C ALA A 60 14.69 -4.45 -8.57
N GLY A 61 15.17 -3.29 -8.10
CA GLY A 61 16.38 -3.20 -7.27
C GLY A 61 16.15 -3.50 -5.78
N LEU A 62 14.89 -3.69 -5.35
CA LEU A 62 14.54 -3.88 -3.95
C LEU A 62 14.20 -5.34 -3.65
N GLU A 63 15.03 -5.98 -2.84
CA GLU A 63 14.80 -7.35 -2.37
C GLU A 63 13.77 -7.37 -1.22
N PRO A 64 12.60 -8.03 -1.38
CA PRO A 64 11.59 -8.09 -0.32
C PRO A 64 12.13 -8.66 1.00
N ALA A 65 13.01 -9.66 0.95
CA ALA A 65 13.63 -10.21 2.15
C ALA A 65 14.48 -9.17 2.91
N GLY A 66 15.11 -8.23 2.20
CA GLY A 66 15.83 -7.10 2.80
C GLY A 66 14.89 -6.14 3.50
N LEU A 67 13.77 -5.79 2.86
CA LEU A 67 12.74 -4.93 3.45
C LEU A 67 12.14 -5.53 4.72
N ARG A 68 11.84 -6.84 4.71
CA ARG A 68 11.32 -7.56 5.89
C ARG A 68 12.28 -7.48 7.08
N ARG A 69 13.58 -7.73 6.85
CA ARG A 69 14.61 -7.62 7.90
C ARG A 69 14.74 -6.20 8.44
N ALA A 70 14.75 -5.20 7.56
CA ALA A 70 14.87 -3.80 7.96
C ALA A 70 13.65 -3.32 8.77
N ALA A 71 12.43 -3.69 8.36
CA ALA A 71 11.22 -3.40 9.11
C ALA A 71 11.23 -4.08 10.49
N THR A 72 11.65 -5.34 10.57
CA THR A 72 11.81 -6.06 11.85
C THR A 72 12.77 -5.33 12.78
N ALA A 73 13.97 -5.00 12.29
CA ALA A 73 15.01 -4.34 13.08
C ALA A 73 14.52 -2.98 13.61
N MET A 74 13.95 -2.14 12.73
CA MET A 74 13.48 -0.81 13.11
C MET A 74 12.31 -0.87 14.10
N THR A 75 11.38 -1.83 13.97
CA THR A 75 10.30 -2.01 14.96
C THR A 75 10.84 -2.44 16.32
N VAL A 76 11.86 -3.31 16.36
CA VAL A 76 12.52 -3.71 17.62
C VAL A 76 13.27 -2.55 18.25
N GLU A 77 14.02 -1.77 17.47
CA GLU A 77 14.75 -0.58 17.95
C GLU A 77 13.83 0.50 18.51
N ARG A 78 12.57 0.54 18.06
CA ARG A 78 11.53 1.45 18.53
C ARG A 78 10.64 0.85 19.63
N ASP A 79 11.08 -0.21 20.28
CA ASP A 79 10.35 -0.90 21.36
C ASP A 79 8.90 -1.26 20.97
N GLY A 80 8.69 -1.65 19.70
CA GLY A 80 7.38 -2.02 19.16
C GLY A 80 6.55 -0.86 18.59
N ASP A 81 7.00 0.40 18.69
CA ASP A 81 6.36 1.50 17.98
C ASP A 81 6.65 1.41 16.46
N TRP A 82 5.72 0.79 15.75
CA TRP A 82 5.87 0.45 14.34
C TRP A 82 5.30 1.51 13.38
N ARG A 83 4.60 2.54 13.86
CA ARG A 83 3.97 3.55 12.99
C ARG A 83 5.02 4.28 12.18
N GLY A 84 4.80 4.36 10.87
CA GLY A 84 5.75 4.92 9.91
C GLY A 84 6.93 4.01 9.55
N VAL A 85 7.14 2.86 10.21
CA VAL A 85 8.25 1.95 9.89
C VAL A 85 8.22 1.47 8.43
N PRO A 86 7.08 1.01 7.87
CA PRO A 86 7.03 0.59 6.47
C PRO A 86 7.48 1.68 5.50
N THR A 87 7.04 2.92 5.73
CA THR A 87 7.38 4.08 4.90
C THR A 87 8.84 4.48 5.07
N ALA A 88 9.36 4.52 6.29
CA ALA A 88 10.76 4.85 6.56
C ALA A 88 11.71 3.84 5.90
N VAL A 89 11.42 2.55 6.04
CA VAL A 89 12.22 1.47 5.43
C VAL A 89 12.16 1.55 3.91
N LEU A 90 10.97 1.73 3.32
CA LEU A 90 10.83 1.86 1.87
C LEU A 90 11.54 3.11 1.33
N ALA A 91 11.46 4.24 2.04
CA ALA A 91 12.13 5.48 1.66
C ALA A 91 13.66 5.31 1.67
N SER A 92 14.21 4.74 2.74
CA SER A 92 15.64 4.42 2.83
C SER A 92 16.09 3.47 1.72
N ALA A 93 15.33 2.40 1.46
CA ALA A 93 15.63 1.44 0.41
C ALA A 93 15.58 2.07 -1.00
N LEU A 94 14.76 3.09 -1.20
CA LEU A 94 14.67 3.87 -2.45
C LEU A 94 15.72 5.01 -2.54
N GLY A 95 16.64 5.10 -1.58
CA GLY A 95 17.70 6.11 -1.58
C GLY A 95 17.24 7.51 -1.21
N VAL A 96 16.13 7.65 -0.47
CA VAL A 96 15.75 8.94 0.12
C VAL A 96 16.62 9.17 1.35
N GLU A 97 17.71 9.93 1.18
CA GLU A 97 18.72 10.14 2.21
C GLU A 97 18.41 11.29 3.18
N ASP A 98 18.94 11.14 4.40
CA ASP A 98 18.99 12.19 5.43
C ASP A 98 19.95 13.30 4.98
N SER A 99 19.45 14.37 4.35
CA SER A 99 20.22 15.62 4.19
C SER A 99 20.30 16.44 5.50
N ALA A 100 19.66 15.97 6.57
CA ALA A 100 19.70 16.58 7.89
C ALA A 100 20.87 16.02 8.74
N PRO A 101 21.56 16.85 9.54
CA PRO A 101 22.76 16.47 10.28
C PRO A 101 22.53 15.51 11.48
N VAL A 102 21.32 14.98 11.67
CA VAL A 102 20.97 14.09 12.79
C VAL A 102 20.36 12.81 12.25
N ALA A 103 21.04 11.68 12.42
CA ALA A 103 20.54 10.37 11.99
C ALA A 103 19.13 10.09 12.54
N GLY A 104 18.17 9.82 11.65
CA GLY A 104 16.77 9.54 11.98
C GLY A 104 15.81 10.72 11.78
N ALA A 105 16.32 11.93 11.53
CA ALA A 105 15.50 13.11 11.33
C ALA A 105 14.76 13.10 9.98
N VAL A 106 15.35 12.57 8.89
CA VAL A 106 14.67 12.51 7.58
C VAL A 106 13.77 11.30 7.42
N ALA A 107 14.06 10.18 8.07
CA ALA A 107 13.04 9.12 8.23
C ALA A 107 11.74 9.69 8.82
N GLY A 108 11.85 10.51 9.87
CA GLY A 108 10.72 11.25 10.45
C GLY A 108 10.10 12.26 9.49
N ALA A 109 10.91 13.06 8.78
CA ALA A 109 10.42 14.09 7.86
C ALA A 109 9.67 13.50 6.65
N VAL A 110 10.20 12.44 6.03
CA VAL A 110 9.54 11.73 4.92
C VAL A 110 8.24 11.11 5.41
N VAL A 111 8.24 10.42 6.56
CA VAL A 111 7.01 9.82 7.12
C VAL A 111 5.96 10.90 7.39
N ALA A 112 6.34 12.03 8.01
CA ALA A 112 5.42 13.13 8.29
C ALA A 112 4.84 13.76 7.00
N ALA A 113 5.67 13.95 5.97
CA ALA A 113 5.22 14.50 4.70
C ALA A 113 4.32 13.50 3.93
N VAL A 114 4.66 12.20 3.94
CA VAL A 114 3.80 11.15 3.38
C VAL A 114 2.46 11.10 4.12
N ALA A 115 2.45 11.20 5.45
CA ALA A 115 1.24 11.24 6.25
C ALA A 115 0.37 12.46 5.93
N GLY A 116 0.98 13.65 5.83
CA GLY A 116 0.29 14.89 5.52
C GLY A 116 -0.37 14.91 4.13
N ALA A 117 0.22 14.23 3.14
CA ALA A 117 -0.37 14.12 1.80
C ALA A 117 -1.25 12.87 1.60
N GLY A 118 -1.10 11.84 2.45
CA GLY A 118 -1.64 10.49 2.22
C GLY A 118 -3.16 10.42 2.13
N SER A 119 -3.87 11.12 3.02
CA SER A 119 -5.34 11.15 3.03
C SER A 119 -5.89 11.75 1.73
N GLY A 120 -5.46 12.97 1.41
CA GLY A 120 -5.83 13.67 0.18
C GLY A 120 -5.38 12.94 -1.09
N TYR A 121 -4.24 12.25 -1.06
CA TYR A 121 -3.77 11.45 -2.19
C TYR A 121 -4.75 10.34 -2.59
N LEU A 122 -5.51 9.78 -1.65
CA LEU A 122 -6.52 8.77 -1.95
C LEU A 122 -7.90 9.39 -2.19
N SER A 123 -8.36 10.28 -1.30
CA SER A 123 -9.70 10.87 -1.36
C SER A 123 -9.86 11.86 -2.51
N GLY A 124 -8.79 12.56 -2.88
CA GLY A 124 -8.84 13.73 -3.75
C GLY A 124 -9.19 15.03 -3.02
N GLU A 125 -9.28 15.00 -1.69
CA GLU A 125 -9.44 16.20 -0.87
C GLU A 125 -8.14 17.01 -0.88
N GLU A 126 -8.23 18.25 -1.34
CA GLU A 126 -7.11 19.17 -1.47
C GLU A 126 -7.13 20.14 -0.28
N THR A 127 -6.03 20.22 0.47
CA THR A 127 -5.88 21.16 1.58
C THR A 127 -4.51 21.83 1.53
N PRO A 128 -4.34 23.03 2.13
CA PRO A 128 -3.04 23.69 2.22
C PRO A 128 -1.96 22.82 2.88
N GLU A 129 -2.33 22.00 3.87
CA GLU A 129 -1.42 21.08 4.55
C GLU A 129 -0.96 19.95 3.64
N ALA A 130 -1.87 19.40 2.84
CA ALA A 130 -1.54 18.38 1.84
C ALA A 130 -0.63 18.95 0.74
N ASP A 131 -0.90 20.17 0.27
CA ASP A 131 -0.03 20.86 -0.69
C ASP A 131 1.36 21.12 -0.11
N ALA A 132 1.45 21.62 1.13
CA ALA A 132 2.73 21.82 1.80
C ALA A 132 3.50 20.51 2.02
N ALA A 133 2.78 19.41 2.26
CA ALA A 133 3.37 18.08 2.36
C ALA A 133 3.92 17.59 1.01
N VAL A 134 3.19 17.81 -0.09
CA VAL A 134 3.68 17.49 -1.44
C VAL A 134 4.89 18.32 -1.81
N ALA A 135 4.88 19.63 -1.55
CA ALA A 135 6.03 20.50 -1.76
C ALA A 135 7.28 19.99 -1.02
N ARG A 136 7.14 19.55 0.25
CA ARG A 136 8.22 18.90 1.01
C ARG A 136 8.68 17.58 0.40
N LEU A 137 7.76 16.73 -0.06
CA LEU A 137 8.14 15.46 -0.69
C LEU A 137 8.98 15.69 -1.96
N LEU A 138 8.67 16.73 -2.73
CA LEU A 138 9.41 17.07 -3.95
C LEU A 138 10.83 17.58 -3.69
N THR A 139 11.14 18.09 -2.48
CA THR A 139 12.52 18.40 -2.12
C THR A 139 13.33 17.16 -1.74
N LEU A 140 12.65 16.04 -1.44
CA LEU A 140 13.27 14.81 -0.93
C LEU A 140 13.41 13.74 -2.02
N ALA A 141 12.47 13.69 -2.96
CA ALA A 141 12.41 12.62 -3.94
C ALA A 141 11.69 13.03 -5.23
N GLY A 142 11.98 12.31 -6.31
CA GLY A 142 11.23 12.42 -7.56
C GLY A 142 9.82 11.81 -7.46
N VAL A 143 8.91 12.27 -8.32
CA VAL A 143 7.52 11.79 -8.41
C VAL A 143 7.38 10.25 -8.38
N PRO A 144 8.21 9.45 -9.07
CA PRO A 144 8.10 7.99 -9.01
C PRO A 144 8.28 7.41 -7.60
N VAL A 145 9.27 7.88 -6.85
CA VAL A 145 9.52 7.45 -5.47
C VAL A 145 8.39 7.91 -4.55
N ILE A 146 7.99 9.19 -4.65
CA ILE A 146 6.83 9.72 -3.92
C ILE A 146 5.57 8.88 -4.18
N THR A 147 5.37 8.44 -5.42
CA THR A 147 4.24 7.59 -5.82
C THR A 147 4.24 6.25 -5.07
N LEU A 148 5.40 5.60 -4.92
CA LEU A 148 5.52 4.36 -4.17
C LEU A 148 5.25 4.58 -2.68
N LEU A 149 5.79 5.64 -2.10
CA LEU A 149 5.62 5.96 -0.69
C LEU A 149 4.16 6.25 -0.33
N LEU A 150 3.48 7.11 -1.09
CA LEU A 150 2.08 7.46 -0.84
C LEU A 150 1.12 6.28 -1.07
N GLN A 151 1.35 5.46 -2.11
CA GLN A 151 0.51 4.28 -2.36
C GLN A 151 0.73 3.18 -1.30
N GLY A 152 1.95 3.05 -0.80
CA GLY A 152 2.31 2.06 0.21
C GLY A 152 1.87 2.42 1.62
N TYR A 153 1.83 3.71 1.98
CA TYR A 153 1.67 4.18 3.36
C TYR A 153 0.40 3.66 4.06
N ALA A 154 -0.77 4.26 3.79
CA ALA A 154 -2.00 3.91 4.48
C ALA A 154 -2.44 2.46 4.23
N ALA A 155 -2.13 1.92 3.04
CA ALA A 155 -2.48 0.55 2.68
C ALA A 155 -1.68 -0.48 3.49
N THR A 156 -0.37 -0.26 3.70
CA THR A 156 0.47 -1.19 4.47
C THR A 156 0.21 -1.06 5.97
N GLU A 157 0.04 0.17 6.49
CA GLU A 157 -0.32 0.34 7.90
C GLU A 157 -1.69 -0.25 8.21
N GLY A 158 -2.70 0.00 7.36
CA GLY A 158 -4.03 -0.59 7.53
C GLY A 158 -4.02 -2.11 7.45
N LEU A 159 -3.12 -2.70 6.65
CA LEU A 159 -2.94 -4.15 6.58
C LEU A 159 -2.36 -4.71 7.89
N ILE A 160 -1.34 -4.05 8.45
CA ILE A 160 -0.74 -4.43 9.73
C ILE A 160 -1.79 -4.31 10.85
N GLU A 161 -2.53 -3.20 10.90
CA GLU A 161 -3.61 -3.02 11.88
C GLU A 161 -4.69 -4.11 11.77
N ALA A 162 -5.09 -4.45 10.55
CA ALA A 162 -6.07 -5.52 10.31
C ALA A 162 -5.53 -6.88 10.75
N ALA A 163 -4.30 -7.21 10.39
CA ALA A 163 -3.65 -8.46 10.80
C ALA A 163 -3.56 -8.56 12.32
N LEU A 164 -3.16 -7.48 13.02
CA LEU A 164 -3.08 -7.46 14.48
C LEU A 164 -4.43 -7.65 15.18
N ARG A 165 -5.56 -7.25 14.56
CA ARG A 165 -6.91 -7.53 15.10
C ARG A 165 -7.27 -9.01 15.05
N HIS A 166 -6.64 -9.77 14.15
CA HIS A 166 -6.91 -11.18 13.93
C HIS A 166 -5.80 -12.11 14.43
N ALA A 167 -4.69 -11.56 14.90
CA ALA A 167 -3.50 -12.32 15.28
C ALA A 167 -3.77 -13.17 16.53
N GLU A 168 -3.39 -14.44 16.44
CA GLU A 168 -3.35 -15.37 17.56
C GLU A 168 -1.89 -15.74 17.91
N PRO A 169 -1.60 -16.15 19.16
CA PRO A 169 -0.27 -16.59 19.55
C PRO A 169 0.23 -17.75 18.66
N GLY A 170 1.38 -17.55 18.02
CA GLY A 170 2.02 -18.56 17.18
C GLY A 170 1.65 -18.49 15.69
N ASP A 171 0.83 -17.53 15.27
CA ASP A 171 0.56 -17.29 13.85
C ASP A 171 1.85 -16.98 13.08
N GLU A 172 1.95 -17.54 11.86
CA GLU A 172 2.99 -17.17 10.91
C GLU A 172 2.57 -15.87 10.20
N PRO A 173 3.37 -14.79 10.24
CA PRO A 173 2.98 -13.48 9.70
C PRO A 173 2.57 -13.49 8.22
N GLY A 174 3.22 -14.28 7.37
CA GLY A 174 2.86 -14.41 5.96
C GLY A 174 1.45 -14.97 5.77
N ALA A 175 1.12 -16.07 6.45
CA ALA A 175 -0.20 -16.69 6.44
C ALA A 175 -1.28 -15.74 6.97
N LEU A 176 -1.02 -15.07 8.10
CA LEU A 176 -1.92 -14.08 8.68
C LEU A 176 -2.21 -12.93 7.71
N LEU A 177 -1.18 -12.40 7.05
CA LEU A 177 -1.33 -11.33 6.06
C LEU A 177 -2.10 -11.78 4.81
N CYS A 178 -1.87 -13.00 4.33
CA CYS A 178 -2.59 -13.55 3.17
C CYS A 178 -4.10 -13.61 3.46
N GLU A 179 -4.48 -14.13 4.62
CA GLU A 179 -5.89 -14.20 4.99
C GLU A 179 -6.47 -12.83 5.32
N THR A 180 -5.71 -11.93 5.93
CA THR A 180 -6.13 -10.53 6.17
C THR A 180 -6.44 -9.82 4.86
N LEU A 181 -5.58 -9.94 3.85
CA LEU A 181 -5.82 -9.35 2.54
C LEU A 181 -7.12 -9.85 1.91
N ARG A 182 -7.48 -11.12 2.12
CA ARG A 182 -8.76 -11.66 1.63
C ARG A 182 -9.91 -11.14 2.49
N HIS A 183 -9.86 -11.34 3.79
CA HIS A 183 -11.02 -11.19 4.68
C HIS A 183 -11.24 -9.74 5.14
N ASP A 184 -10.22 -9.02 5.58
CA ASP A 184 -10.30 -7.62 6.05
C ASP A 184 -9.27 -6.73 5.33
N PRO A 185 -9.44 -6.49 4.01
CA PRO A 185 -8.49 -5.73 3.23
C PRO A 185 -8.41 -4.26 3.69
N PRO A 186 -7.21 -3.65 3.69
CA PRO A 186 -7.03 -2.23 4.06
C PRO A 186 -7.74 -1.28 3.09
N LEU A 187 -7.94 -1.71 1.83
CA LEU A 187 -8.76 -1.03 0.86
C LEU A 187 -10.06 -1.82 0.68
N ARG A 188 -11.17 -1.26 1.16
CA ARG A 188 -12.47 -1.95 1.11
C ARG A 188 -13.16 -1.87 -0.27
N ALA A 189 -12.83 -0.87 -1.08
CA ALA A 189 -13.42 -0.70 -2.40
C ALA A 189 -12.48 0.00 -3.40
N THR A 190 -12.70 -0.23 -4.68
CA THR A 190 -12.04 0.53 -5.77
C THR A 190 -13.07 1.00 -6.79
N ARG A 191 -12.79 2.11 -7.47
CA ARG A 191 -13.71 2.73 -8.44
C ARG A 191 -13.13 2.71 -9.84
N ARG A 192 -13.99 2.55 -10.84
CA ARG A 192 -13.70 2.71 -12.26
C ARG A 192 -14.75 3.60 -12.91
N LEU A 193 -14.37 4.33 -13.93
CA LEU A 193 -15.27 5.00 -14.86
C LEU A 193 -15.42 4.11 -16.10
N ASP A 194 -16.65 3.78 -16.48
CA ASP A 194 -16.94 3.15 -17.77
C ASP A 194 -16.90 4.21 -18.85
N THR A 195 -15.95 4.12 -19.79
CA THR A 195 -15.82 5.12 -20.86
C THR A 195 -16.93 5.04 -21.90
N ARG A 196 -17.70 3.95 -21.93
CA ARG A 196 -18.81 3.77 -22.88
C ARG A 196 -20.08 4.47 -22.41
N THR A 197 -20.32 4.48 -21.10
CA THR A 197 -21.55 5.01 -20.50
C THR A 197 -21.32 6.29 -19.70
N GLY A 198 -20.08 6.57 -19.28
CA GLY A 198 -19.74 7.65 -18.36
C GLY A 198 -20.07 7.35 -16.89
N GLU A 199 -20.54 6.13 -16.58
CA GLU A 199 -20.95 5.78 -15.21
C GLU A 199 -19.76 5.31 -14.35
N THR A 200 -19.84 5.61 -13.05
CA THR A 200 -18.91 5.06 -12.06
C THR A 200 -19.35 3.67 -11.61
N VAL A 201 -18.42 2.73 -11.67
CA VAL A 201 -18.51 1.38 -11.12
C VAL A 201 -17.67 1.31 -9.85
N THR A 202 -18.29 0.92 -8.75
CA THR A 202 -17.60 0.62 -7.50
C THR A 202 -17.50 -0.89 -7.36
N ILE A 203 -16.30 -1.39 -7.15
CA ILE A 203 -16.04 -2.79 -6.79
C ILE A 203 -15.87 -2.84 -5.28
N ASP A 204 -16.73 -3.58 -4.60
CA ASP A 204 -16.58 -3.91 -3.18
C ASP A 204 -15.59 -5.07 -3.05
N LEU A 205 -14.38 -4.77 -2.56
CA LEU A 205 -13.31 -5.75 -2.43
C LEU A 205 -13.58 -6.72 -1.28
N VAL A 206 -14.30 -6.29 -0.25
CA VAL A 206 -14.65 -7.16 0.88
C VAL A 206 -15.62 -8.22 0.41
N ALA A 207 -16.70 -7.82 -0.26
CA ALA A 207 -17.68 -8.75 -0.80
C ALA A 207 -17.07 -9.68 -1.86
N ALA A 208 -16.27 -9.14 -2.79
CA ALA A 208 -15.65 -9.94 -3.84
C ALA A 208 -14.63 -10.96 -3.28
N ASN A 209 -13.92 -10.62 -2.20
CA ASN A 209 -12.98 -11.55 -1.55
C ASN A 209 -13.65 -12.53 -0.57
N ARG A 210 -14.95 -12.38 -0.34
CA ARG A 210 -15.80 -13.29 0.44
C ARG A 210 -16.87 -13.95 -0.43
N ASP A 211 -16.64 -14.02 -1.73
CA ASP A 211 -17.55 -14.67 -2.65
C ASP A 211 -17.58 -16.21 -2.40
N PRO A 212 -18.74 -16.79 -2.01
CA PRO A 212 -18.86 -18.23 -1.77
C PRO A 212 -18.63 -19.11 -3.01
N ASP A 213 -18.72 -18.56 -4.23
CA ASP A 213 -18.40 -19.32 -5.45
C ASP A 213 -16.89 -19.55 -5.61
N VAL A 214 -16.07 -18.80 -4.87
CA VAL A 214 -14.60 -18.83 -4.97
C VAL A 214 -13.95 -19.30 -3.66
N PHE A 215 -14.50 -18.88 -2.51
CA PHE A 215 -13.93 -19.16 -1.21
C PHE A 215 -14.91 -19.98 -0.36
N ALA A 216 -14.52 -21.21 -0.01
CA ALA A 216 -15.27 -22.02 0.95
C ALA A 216 -15.28 -21.36 2.33
N ASP A 217 -16.43 -21.40 3.03
CA ASP A 217 -16.63 -20.72 4.32
C ASP A 217 -16.10 -19.27 4.31
N PRO A 218 -16.61 -18.40 3.42
CA PRO A 218 -15.95 -17.13 3.08
C PRO A 218 -15.87 -16.15 4.26
N GLU A 219 -16.82 -16.23 5.19
CA GLU A 219 -16.88 -15.39 6.40
C GLU A 219 -15.90 -15.84 7.50
N ARG A 220 -15.37 -17.06 7.43
CA ARG A 220 -14.38 -17.55 8.40
C ARG A 220 -13.01 -16.98 8.06
N PHE A 221 -12.40 -16.31 9.03
CA PHE A 221 -10.99 -15.95 9.01
C PHE A 221 -10.15 -17.18 9.35
N ASP A 222 -9.32 -17.62 8.40
CA ASP A 222 -8.45 -18.80 8.53
C ASP A 222 -7.07 -18.57 7.91
N PRO A 223 -6.03 -18.26 8.71
CA PRO A 223 -4.65 -18.13 8.22
C PRO A 223 -4.15 -19.37 7.49
N ALA A 224 -4.65 -20.57 7.84
CA ALA A 224 -4.24 -21.82 7.21
C ALA A 224 -4.84 -22.03 5.81
N ARG A 225 -5.75 -21.15 5.35
CA ARG A 225 -6.39 -21.21 4.02
C ARG A 225 -5.37 -21.15 2.87
N GLY A 226 -4.22 -20.51 3.11
CA GLY A 226 -3.18 -20.29 2.09
C GLY A 226 -3.51 -19.13 1.15
N SER A 227 -2.70 -18.99 0.09
CA SER A 227 -2.87 -17.90 -0.88
C SER A 227 -4.04 -18.18 -1.83
N GLY A 228 -5.14 -17.44 -1.66
CA GLY A 228 -6.30 -17.46 -2.55
C GLY A 228 -6.27 -16.34 -3.60
N PRO A 229 -7.16 -16.40 -4.62
CA PRO A 229 -7.20 -15.41 -5.70
C PRO A 229 -7.86 -14.08 -5.29
N HIS A 230 -7.58 -13.55 -4.10
CA HIS A 230 -8.16 -12.29 -3.62
C HIS A 230 -7.77 -11.09 -4.53
N LEU A 231 -8.61 -10.05 -4.55
CA LEU A 231 -8.51 -8.91 -5.46
C LEU A 231 -7.93 -7.64 -4.81
N THR A 232 -7.43 -7.74 -3.58
CA THR A 232 -6.92 -6.60 -2.78
C THR A 232 -5.74 -5.90 -3.42
N PHE A 233 -4.86 -6.67 -4.06
CA PHE A 233 -3.78 -6.13 -4.89
C PHE A 233 -4.23 -5.83 -6.33
N GLY A 234 -5.53 -5.79 -6.61
CA GLY A 234 -6.06 -5.63 -7.95
C GLY A 234 -5.83 -6.86 -8.85
N SER A 235 -6.26 -6.74 -10.10
CA SER A 235 -6.06 -7.75 -11.15
C SER A 235 -6.11 -7.09 -12.53
N GLY A 236 -5.90 -7.87 -13.59
CA GLY A 236 -6.07 -7.41 -14.97
C GLY A 236 -5.04 -6.35 -15.38
N ILE A 237 -5.52 -5.20 -15.85
CA ILE A 237 -4.69 -4.17 -16.50
C ILE A 237 -3.81 -3.41 -15.49
N ARG A 238 -4.24 -3.33 -14.22
CA ARG A 238 -3.63 -2.45 -13.21
C ARG A 238 -3.43 -3.16 -11.86
N PRO A 239 -2.73 -4.30 -11.82
CA PRO A 239 -2.39 -4.93 -10.56
C PRO A 239 -1.45 -4.03 -9.75
N CYS A 240 -1.42 -4.26 -8.44
CA CYS A 240 -0.46 -3.65 -7.55
C CYS A 240 0.95 -3.93 -8.09
N PRO A 241 1.80 -2.91 -8.17
CA PRO A 241 3.15 -3.09 -8.69
C PRO A 241 4.13 -3.72 -7.72
N ALA A 242 3.80 -3.71 -6.42
CA ALA A 242 4.72 -4.03 -5.35
C ALA A 242 4.08 -4.94 -4.27
N PRO A 243 3.30 -5.98 -4.64
CA PRO A 243 2.60 -6.81 -3.64
C PRO A 243 3.60 -7.49 -2.70
N GLY A 244 4.71 -8.01 -3.23
CA GLY A 244 5.76 -8.65 -2.44
C GLY A 244 6.47 -7.69 -1.49
N HIS A 245 6.73 -6.45 -1.93
CA HIS A 245 7.36 -5.43 -1.09
C HIS A 245 6.45 -4.99 0.06
N ALA A 246 5.16 -4.76 -0.21
CA ALA A 246 4.19 -4.41 0.82
C ALA A 246 4.01 -5.52 1.86
N LEU A 247 3.90 -6.78 1.40
CA LEU A 247 3.85 -7.95 2.27
C LEU A 247 5.11 -8.11 3.11
N ALA A 248 6.29 -7.90 2.52
CA ALA A 248 7.55 -7.99 3.26
C ALA A 248 7.66 -6.93 4.37
N LEU A 249 7.29 -5.68 4.08
CA LEU A 249 7.29 -4.61 5.07
C LEU A 249 6.31 -4.92 6.22
N ALA A 250 5.09 -5.34 5.90
CA ALA A 250 4.09 -5.72 6.89
C ALA A 250 4.53 -6.94 7.71
N ALA A 251 5.07 -7.98 7.06
CA ALA A 251 5.55 -9.18 7.73
C ALA A 251 6.70 -8.87 8.69
N GLY A 252 7.61 -7.97 8.33
CA GLY A 252 8.72 -7.59 9.21
C GLY A 252 8.25 -6.88 10.48
N VAL A 253 7.23 -6.02 10.37
CA VAL A 253 6.60 -5.42 11.56
C VAL A 253 5.96 -6.50 12.43
N LEU A 254 5.18 -7.42 11.83
CA LEU A 254 4.53 -8.50 12.56
C LEU A 254 5.54 -9.49 13.18
N ASP A 255 6.65 -9.79 12.51
CA ASP A 255 7.75 -10.60 13.07
C ASP A 255 8.25 -10.02 14.39
N ALA A 256 8.41 -8.69 14.45
CA ALA A 256 8.87 -8.01 15.66
C ALA A 256 7.81 -8.01 16.78
N LEU A 257 6.54 -7.82 16.43
CA LEU A 257 5.45 -7.69 17.41
C LEU A 257 4.92 -9.03 17.93
N LEU A 258 4.95 -10.08 17.11
CA LEU A 258 4.45 -11.42 17.45
C LEU A 258 5.55 -12.35 17.96
N ALA A 259 6.82 -11.91 17.95
CA ALA A 259 7.91 -12.67 18.53
C ALA A 259 7.67 -12.94 20.02
N PRO A 260 7.99 -14.14 20.53
CA PRO A 260 7.92 -14.41 21.95
C PRO A 260 8.86 -13.46 22.73
N PRO A 261 8.50 -13.07 23.96
CA PRO A 261 9.33 -12.18 24.76
C PRO A 261 10.74 -12.75 24.91
N ARG A 262 11.75 -11.95 24.56
CA ARG A 262 13.16 -12.34 24.72
C ARG A 262 13.42 -12.67 26.19
N THR A 263 13.78 -13.92 26.49
CA THR A 263 14.27 -14.27 27.82
C THR A 263 15.60 -13.53 28.04
N PRO A 264 15.77 -12.74 29.11
CA PRO A 264 17.05 -12.11 29.38
C PRO A 264 18.13 -13.20 29.53
N PRO A 265 19.38 -12.94 29.08
CA PRO A 265 20.47 -13.88 29.28
C PRO A 265 20.60 -14.18 30.78
N ARG A 266 20.62 -15.47 31.14
CA ARG A 266 20.89 -15.86 32.53
C ARG A 266 22.25 -15.30 32.94
N PRO A 267 22.37 -14.62 34.09
CA PRO A 267 23.69 -14.23 34.59
C PRO A 267 24.54 -15.50 34.75
N ARG A 268 25.77 -15.45 34.22
CA ARG A 268 26.78 -16.49 34.38
C ARG A 268 27.34 -16.47 35.80
#